data_AF-X1NXV5-F1
#
_entry.id   AF-X1NXV5-F1
#
_cell.length_a   1.000
_cell.length_b   1.000
_cell.length_c   1.000
_cell.angle_alpha   90.00
_cell.angle_beta   90.00
_cell.angle_gamma   90.00
#
_symmetry.space_group_name_H-M   'P 1'
#
loop_
_entity.id
_entity.type
_entity.pdbx_description
1 polymer ?
#
loop_
_entity_poly.entity_id
_entity_poly.type
_entity_poly.pdbx_seq_one_letter_code
_entity_poly.pdbx_strand_id
1 'polypeptide(L)'
;MPSDPNPNSDGNLIWNKTYGGDRSDEGRSVQETSDGGYVIAGYTRSFGNKDDTDVYLVRVDSEGNEIWSRTYGDMKGDERGYSVQGTIDG
;
A
#
# COMPACT_ATOMS: atom_id res chain seq x y z
N MET A 1 7.93 -28.44 35.16
CA MET A 1 8.72 -27.62 34.22
C MET A 1 7.81 -26.52 33.68
N PRO A 2 8.33 -25.31 33.45
CA PRO A 2 7.60 -24.04 33.62
C PRO A 2 6.71 -23.62 32.44
N SER A 3 5.88 -22.63 32.75
CA SER A 3 5.10 -21.69 31.94
C SER A 3 5.48 -21.52 30.47
N ASP A 4 4.45 -21.40 29.62
CA ASP A 4 4.17 -20.10 28.97
C ASP A 4 2.74 -20.06 28.40
N PRO A 5 1.80 -19.36 29.05
CA PRO A 5 0.62 -18.86 28.36
C PRO A 5 1.04 -17.60 27.61
N ASN A 6 1.07 -17.62 26.28
CA ASN A 6 1.13 -16.38 25.52
C ASN A 6 -0.31 -15.86 25.37
N PRO A 7 -0.75 -14.80 26.10
CA PRO A 7 -2.14 -14.35 26.09
C PRO A 7 -2.43 -13.34 24.98
N ASN A 8 -1.50 -13.10 24.04
CA ASN A 8 -1.61 -11.97 23.12
C ASN A 8 -2.02 -12.35 21.68
N SER A 9 -2.76 -13.44 21.48
CA SER A 9 -3.29 -13.76 20.15
C SER A 9 -4.74 -14.23 20.18
N ASP A 10 -5.63 -13.43 20.75
CA ASP A 10 -7.09 -13.70 20.72
C ASP A 10 -7.71 -13.48 19.32
N GLY A 11 -6.91 -13.20 18.29
CA GLY A 11 -7.43 -12.86 16.96
C GLY A 11 -8.23 -11.55 16.96
N ASN A 12 -8.03 -10.70 17.99
CA ASN A 12 -8.69 -9.42 18.10
C ASN A 12 -8.32 -8.52 16.92
N LEU A 13 -9.33 -8.02 16.22
CA LEU A 13 -9.17 -7.03 15.16
C LEU A 13 -8.54 -5.76 15.74
N ILE A 14 -7.30 -5.45 15.34
CA ILE A 14 -6.59 -4.25 15.79
C ILE A 14 -7.14 -3.01 15.06
N TRP A 15 -7.34 -3.11 13.75
CA TRP A 15 -7.96 -2.08 12.93
C TRP A 15 -8.61 -2.67 11.68
N ASN A 16 -9.58 -1.97 11.12
CA ASN A 16 -10.16 -2.23 9.81
C ASN A 16 -10.36 -0.89 9.12
N LYS A 17 -9.72 -0.73 7.96
CA LYS A 17 -9.69 0.51 7.18
C LYS A 17 -9.82 0.20 5.70
N THR A 18 -10.44 1.11 4.97
CA THR A 18 -10.61 1.04 3.53
C THR A 18 -9.66 2.02 2.85
N TYR A 19 -8.95 1.56 1.83
CA TYR A 19 -8.04 2.36 1.02
C TYR A 19 -8.51 2.28 -0.43
N GLY A 20 -8.90 3.41 -0.99
CA GLY A 20 -9.65 3.47 -2.25
C GLY A 20 -10.48 4.76 -2.33
N GLY A 21 -11.22 4.93 -3.42
CA GLY A 21 -12.05 6.10 -3.67
C GLY A 21 -13.46 5.74 -4.15
N ASP A 22 -14.07 6.62 -4.94
CA ASP A 22 -15.49 6.54 -5.31
C ASP A 22 -15.83 5.44 -6.34
N ARG A 23 -14.83 4.71 -6.85
CA ARG A 23 -14.99 3.68 -7.88
C ARG A 23 -14.45 2.33 -7.37
N SER A 24 -14.32 1.37 -8.27
CA SER A 24 -13.86 0.02 -7.93
C SER A 24 -12.36 0.01 -7.64
N ASP A 25 -11.99 -0.52 -6.48
CA ASP A 25 -10.62 -0.74 -6.03
C ASP A 25 -10.48 -2.17 -5.50
N GLU A 26 -9.36 -2.83 -5.78
CA GLU A 26 -9.13 -4.22 -5.38
C GLU A 26 -7.71 -4.41 -4.83
N GLY A 27 -7.61 -4.82 -3.57
CA GLY A 27 -6.36 -5.25 -2.96
C GLY A 27 -6.00 -6.68 -3.38
N ARG A 28 -4.79 -6.88 -3.91
CA ARG A 28 -4.31 -8.18 -4.41
C ARG A 28 -3.22 -8.80 -3.55
N SER A 29 -2.43 -7.97 -2.89
CA SER A 29 -1.34 -8.41 -2.03
C SER A 29 -1.15 -7.46 -0.87
N VAL A 30 -0.70 -7.99 0.25
CA VAL A 30 -0.28 -7.23 1.43
C VAL A 30 1.03 -7.80 1.96
N GLN A 31 1.95 -6.93 2.32
CA GLN A 31 3.26 -7.29 2.86
C GLN A 31 3.58 -6.40 4.06
N GLU A 32 3.87 -7.03 5.21
CA GLU A 32 4.44 -6.33 6.36
C GLU A 32 5.86 -5.88 6.06
N THR A 33 6.25 -4.72 6.59
CA THR A 33 7.57 -4.14 6.43
C THR A 33 8.38 -4.17 7.73
N SER A 34 9.70 -4.01 7.60
CA SER A 34 10.63 -4.11 8.73
C SER A 34 10.45 -3.05 9.83
N ASP A 35 9.77 -1.94 9.54
CA ASP A 35 9.40 -0.88 10.48
C ASP A 35 8.02 -1.11 11.16
N GLY A 36 7.37 -2.25 10.91
CA GLY A 36 6.09 -2.62 11.52
C GLY A 36 4.83 -2.09 10.82
N GLY A 37 4.98 -1.43 9.67
CA GLY A 37 3.86 -1.04 8.80
C GLY A 37 3.49 -2.11 7.77
N TYR A 38 2.62 -1.75 6.82
CA TYR A 38 2.20 -2.62 5.72
C TYR A 38 2.27 -1.91 4.38
N VAL A 39 2.49 -2.67 3.30
CA VAL A 39 2.31 -2.23 1.92
C VAL A 39 1.22 -3.09 1.29
N ILE A 40 0.20 -2.44 0.76
CA ILE A 40 -0.91 -3.06 0.03
C ILE A 40 -0.72 -2.74 -1.44
N ALA A 41 -0.81 -3.76 -2.29
CA ALA A 41 -0.74 -3.61 -3.73
C ALA A 41 -2.03 -4.13 -4.38
N GLY A 42 -2.52 -3.41 -5.37
CA GLY A 42 -3.80 -3.68 -5.98
C GLY A 42 -4.04 -2.89 -7.26
N TYR A 43 -5.32 -2.82 -7.63
CA TYR A 43 -5.78 -2.04 -8.77
C TYR A 43 -6.79 -0.98 -8.32
N THR A 44 -6.80 0.15 -8.99
CA THR A 44 -7.76 1.23 -8.76
C THR A 44 -8.39 1.71 -10.05
N ARG A 45 -9.68 1.99 -10.00
CA ARG A 45 -10.38 2.81 -11.02
C ARG A 45 -10.77 4.17 -10.48
N SER A 46 -10.45 4.44 -9.21
CA SER A 46 -10.86 5.61 -8.45
C SER A 46 -9.93 6.80 -8.67
N PHE A 47 -8.66 6.53 -8.92
CA PHE A 47 -7.62 7.56 -8.95
C PHE A 47 -6.96 7.75 -10.33
N GLY A 48 -7.39 6.96 -11.31
CA GLY A 48 -6.92 7.02 -12.70
C GLY A 48 -7.80 7.83 -13.64
N ASN A 49 -7.44 7.84 -14.92
CA ASN A 49 -8.31 8.41 -15.96
C ASN A 49 -9.64 7.66 -16.00
N LYS A 50 -10.72 8.39 -16.36
CA LYS A 50 -12.05 7.81 -16.47
C LYS A 50 -11.98 6.64 -17.46
N ASP A 51 -12.22 5.44 -16.92
CA ASP A 51 -12.33 4.16 -17.62
C ASP A 51 -11.04 3.32 -17.71
N ASP A 52 -9.95 3.75 -17.07
CA ASP A 52 -8.74 2.93 -16.91
C ASP A 52 -8.65 2.26 -15.53
N THR A 53 -7.86 1.20 -15.47
CA THR A 53 -7.52 0.48 -14.23
C THR A 53 -6.02 0.61 -14.00
N ASP A 54 -5.65 1.40 -13.00
CA ASP A 54 -4.27 1.68 -12.67
C ASP A 54 -3.79 0.76 -11.54
N VAL A 55 -2.49 0.55 -11.43
CA VAL A 55 -1.90 -0.07 -10.24
C VAL A 55 -2.01 0.91 -9.08
N TYR A 56 -2.45 0.43 -7.92
CA TYR A 56 -2.53 1.20 -6.69
C TYR A 56 -1.65 0.57 -5.61
N LEU A 57 -0.73 1.36 -5.07
CA LEU A 57 0.11 1.00 -3.93
C LEU A 57 -0.26 1.88 -2.75
N VAL A 58 -0.47 1.27 -1.59
CA VAL A 58 -0.76 1.97 -0.34
C VAL A 58 0.23 1.54 0.71
N ARG A 59 0.85 2.51 1.37
CA ARG A 59 1.72 2.31 2.52
C ARG A 59 1.01 2.80 3.76
N VAL A 60 0.98 1.95 4.78
CA VAL A 60 0.37 2.28 6.07
C VAL A 60 1.33 2.01 7.23
N ASP A 61 1.14 2.71 8.33
CA ASP A 61 1.81 2.41 9.60
C ASP A 61 1.20 1.18 10.31
N SER A 62 1.70 0.86 11.50
CA SER A 62 1.23 -0.29 12.29
C SER A 62 -0.24 -0.16 12.75
N GLU A 63 -0.77 1.07 12.81
CA GLU A 63 -2.16 1.39 13.17
C GLU A 63 -3.07 1.54 11.93
N GLY A 64 -2.53 1.22 10.75
CA GLY A 64 -3.23 1.30 9.47
C GLY A 64 -3.46 2.74 8.99
N ASN A 65 -2.80 3.76 9.55
CA ASN A 65 -2.86 5.11 8.99
C ASN A 65 -2.07 5.17 7.69
N GLU A 66 -2.64 5.77 6.65
CA GLU A 66 -1.95 5.96 5.38
C GLU A 66 -0.74 6.89 5.56
N ILE A 67 0.44 6.39 5.17
CA ILE A 67 1.68 7.16 5.10
C ILE A 67 1.79 7.78 3.70
N TRP A 68 1.53 6.97 2.66
CA TRP A 68 1.43 7.43 1.28
C TRP A 68 0.64 6.44 0.44
N SER A 69 0.10 6.91 -0.67
CA SER A 69 -0.41 6.07 -1.75
C SER A 69 0.10 6.53 -3.11
N ARG A 70 0.22 5.61 -4.07
CA ARG A 70 0.71 5.87 -5.42
C ARG A 70 -0.12 5.12 -6.45
N THR A 71 -0.36 5.78 -7.56
CA THR A 71 -1.02 5.20 -8.74
C THR A 71 -0.04 5.12 -9.89
N TYR A 72 -0.12 4.04 -10.66
CA TYR A 72 0.68 3.84 -11.85
C TYR A 72 -0.22 3.30 -12.97
N GLY A 73 -0.46 4.14 -13.97
CA GLY A 73 -1.33 3.84 -15.10
C GLY A 73 -1.35 5.03 -16.05
N ASP A 74 -0.30 5.11 -16.86
CA ASP A 74 -0.17 6.17 -17.86
C ASP A 74 -0.48 5.58 -19.22
N MET A 75 -1.45 6.16 -19.93
CA MET A 75 -1.36 6.26 -21.39
C MET A 75 -2.10 7.50 -21.89
N LYS A 76 -1.42 8.66 -21.96
CA LYS A 76 -1.44 9.56 -23.13
C LYS A 76 -0.18 10.43 -23.20
N GLY A 77 0.97 9.82 -23.53
CA GLY A 77 2.03 10.53 -24.26
C GLY A 77 3.46 10.18 -23.82
N ASP A 78 4.06 9.19 -24.48
CA ASP A 78 5.52 8.94 -24.53
C ASP A 78 6.36 9.52 -23.37
N GLU A 79 6.22 8.98 -22.16
CA GLU A 79 7.12 9.37 -21.07
C GLU A 79 8.46 8.63 -21.18
N ARG A 80 9.42 9.23 -21.87
CA ARG A 80 10.84 8.81 -21.81
C ARG A 80 11.48 9.34 -20.52
N GLY A 81 11.75 8.47 -19.56
CA GLY A 81 12.63 8.78 -18.43
C GLY A 81 14.09 8.83 -18.88
N TYR A 82 14.75 10.00 -18.78
CA TYR A 82 16.12 10.19 -19.28
C TYR A 82 17.23 9.89 -18.25
N SER A 83 16.95 9.92 -16.95
CA SER A 83 17.91 9.46 -15.93
C SER A 83 17.28 9.36 -14.54
N VAL A 84 17.89 8.53 -13.70
CA VAL A 84 17.81 8.59 -12.25
C VAL A 84 19.23 8.74 -11.71
N GLN A 85 19.46 9.69 -10.82
CA GLN A 85 20.74 9.84 -10.12
C GLN A 85 20.49 9.90 -8.62
N GLY A 86 21.05 8.93 -7.89
CA GLY A 86 21.12 8.98 -6.44
C GLY A 86 22.31 9.83 -6.00
N THR A 87 22.11 10.67 -4.99
CA THR A 87 23.22 11.27 -4.22
C THR A 87 23.37 10.52 -2.91
N ILE A 88 24.62 10.18 -2.59
CA ILE A 88 25.02 9.77 -1.25
C ILE A 88 25.26 11.07 -0.50
N ASP A 89 24.40 11.41 0.44
CA ASP A 89 24.73 12.43 1.42
C ASP A 89 25.64 11.74 2.45
N GLY A 90 26.93 12.11 2.39
CA GLY A 90 27.97 11.64 3.32
C GLY A 90 28.00 12.43 4.62
#